data_AF-A0A8T4UXB4-F1
#
_entry.id   AF-A0A8T4UXB4-F1
#
_cell.length_a   1.000
_cell.length_b   1.000
_cell.length_c   1.000
_cell.angle_alpha   90.00
_cell.angle_beta   90.00
_cell.angle_gamma   90.00
#
_symmetry.space_group_name_H-M   'P 1'
#
loop_
_entity.id
_entity.type
_entity.pdbx_description
1 polymer ?
#
loop_
_entity_poly.entity_id
_entity_poly.type
_entity_poly.pdbx_seq_one_letter_code
_entity_poly.pdbx_strand_id
1 'polypeptide(L)' 'MKVKNEELRKMNNSELQNKLVELKKDLIKINAQVAAGTVPENPGNVKNIKKTVARIYTIIKEKEGKKSNL' A
#
# COMPACT_ATOMS: atom_id res chain seq x y z
N MET A 1 7.56 -5.84 6.56
CA MET A 1 6.24 -6.37 7.01
C MET A 1 5.45 -6.87 5.81
N LYS A 2 4.95 -8.12 5.81
CA LYS A 2 4.21 -8.71 4.67
C LYS A 2 2.72 -8.72 5.01
N VAL A 3 1.96 -7.78 4.47
CA VAL A 3 0.50 -7.76 4.62
C VAL A 3 -0.09 -8.90 3.78
N LYS A 4 -0.99 -9.69 4.38
CA LYS A 4 -1.64 -10.81 3.69
C LYS A 4 -2.77 -10.28 2.82
N ASN A 5 -2.96 -10.87 1.64
CA ASN A 5 -4.00 -10.45 0.70
C ASN A 5 -5.42 -10.59 1.29
N GLU A 6 -5.64 -11.59 2.14
CA GLU A 6 -6.92 -11.83 2.81
C GLU A 6 -7.33 -10.66 3.72
N GLU A 7 -6.36 -10.08 4.44
CA GLU A 7 -6.60 -8.93 5.31
C GLU A 7 -7.04 -7.71 4.49
N LEU A 8 -6.36 -7.45 3.37
CA LEU A 8 -6.73 -6.35 2.46
C LEU A 8 -8.13 -6.54 1.85
N ARG A 9 -8.53 -7.77 1.54
CA ARG A 9 -9.87 -8.03 0.97
C ARG A 9 -10.99 -7.78 1.98
N LYS A 10 -10.74 -8.07 3.26
CA LYS A 10 -11.67 -7.85 4.38
C LYS A 10 -11.86 -6.36 4.71
N MET A 11 -10.86 -5.52 4.46
CA MET A 11 -10.94 -4.07 4.69
C MET A 11 -11.99 -3.41 3.79
N ASN A 12 -12.69 -2.41 4.31
CA ASN A 12 -13.62 -1.58 3.52
C ASN A 12 -12.85 -0.57 2.63
N ASN A 13 -13.55 0.10 1.71
CA ASN A 13 -12.89 1.03 0.78
C ASN A 13 -12.20 2.20 1.49
N SER A 14 -12.77 2.71 2.59
CA SER A 14 -12.19 3.80 3.38
C SER A 14 -10.89 3.35 4.07
N GLU A 15 -10.90 2.17 4.68
CA GLU A 15 -9.72 1.55 5.31
C GLU A 15 -8.61 1.30 4.29
N LEU A 16 -8.96 0.82 3.09
CA LEU A 16 -8.01 0.62 2.01
C LEU A 16 -7.37 1.94 1.55
N GLN A 17 -8.17 3.01 1.45
CA GLN A 17 -7.67 4.36 1.12
C GLN A 17 -6.77 4.91 2.24
N ASN A 18 -7.16 4.75 3.50
CA ASN A 18 -6.34 5.15 4.64
C ASN A 18 -5.00 4.41 4.65
N LYS A 19 -5.02 3.09 4.40
CA LYS A 19 -3.80 2.28 4.30
C LYS A 19 -2.90 2.73 3.15
N LEU A 20 -3.49 3.11 2.02
CA LEU A 20 -2.78 3.69 0.88
C LEU A 20 -2.03 4.98 1.28
N VAL A 21 -2.68 5.86 2.03
CA VAL A 21 -2.06 7.12 2.51
C VAL A 21 -0.91 6.82 3.47
N GLU A 22 -1.08 5.90 4.43
CA GLU A 22 -0.01 5.48 5.33
C GLU A 22 1.21 4.96 4.57
N LEU A 23 0.99 4.01 3.66
CA LEU A 23 2.07 3.41 2.86
C LEU A 23 2.80 4.43 1.98
N LYS A 24 2.09 5.44 1.46
CA LYS A 24 2.73 6.54 0.72
C LYS A 24 3.56 7.44 1.63
N LYS A 25 3.10 7.74 2.85
CA LYS A 25 3.89 8.50 3.83
C LYS A 25 5.18 7.77 4.19
N ASP A 26 5.12 6.45 4.38
CA ASP A 26 6.31 5.64 4.64
C ASP A 26 7.30 5.68 3.46
N LEU A 27 6.82 5.60 2.22
CA LEU A 27 7.67 5.76 1.04
C LEU A 27 8.34 7.13 0.99
N ILE A 28 7.63 8.22 1.31
CA ILE A 28 8.20 9.57 1.33
C ILE A 28 9.32 9.66 2.38
N LYS A 29 9.10 9.11 3.58
CA LYS A 29 10.13 9.07 4.63
C LYS A 29 11.37 8.31 4.17
N ILE A 30 11.19 7.14 3.55
CA ILE A 30 12.30 6.33 3.04
C ILE A 30 13.03 7.09 1.92
N ASN A 31 12.30 7.71 0.98
CA ASN A 31 12.91 8.49 -0.09
C ASN A 31 13.69 9.69 0.45
N ALA A 32 13.19 10.35 1.50
CA ALA A 32 13.91 11.44 2.16
C ALA A 32 15.20 10.96 2.83
N GLN A 33 15.19 9.81 3.49
CA GLN A 33 16.40 9.19 4.05
C GLN A 33 17.42 8.87 2.96
N VAL A 34 16.99 8.26 1.85
CA VAL A 34 17.85 7.96 0.71
C VAL A 34 18.44 9.23 0.10
N ALA A 35 17.63 10.28 -0.06
CA ALA A 35 18.08 11.57 -0.59
C ALA A 35 19.09 12.27 0.34
N ALA A 36 18.95 12.10 1.65
CA ALA A 36 19.91 12.58 2.64
C ALA A 36 21.22 11.76 2.67
N GLY A 37 21.34 10.72 1.85
CA GLY A 37 22.51 9.83 1.83
C GLY A 37 22.51 8.76 2.92
N THR A 38 21.41 8.64 3.68
CA THR A 38 21.26 7.63 4.74
C THR A 38 20.71 6.34 4.17
N VAL A 39 21.33 5.22 4.51
CA VAL A 39 20.82 3.88 4.15
C VAL A 39 19.56 3.63 4.97
N PRO A 40 18.39 3.39 4.35
CA PRO A 40 17.18 3.05 5.08
C PRO A 40 17.38 1.74 5.83
N GLU A 41 16.89 1.66 7.07
CA GLU A 41 17.04 0.46 7.90
C GLU A 41 16.52 -0.82 7.24
N ASN A 42 15.52 -0.70 6.36
CA ASN A 42 14.89 -1.85 5.70
C ASN A 42 14.64 -1.61 4.20
N PRO A 43 15.68 -1.70 3.34
CA PRO A 43 15.55 -1.47 1.89
C PRO A 43 14.58 -2.47 1.23
N GLY A 44 14.56 -3.72 1.70
CA GLY A 44 13.65 -4.75 1.23
C GLY A 44 12.16 -4.43 1.49
N ASN A 45 11.86 -3.55 2.45
CA ASN A 45 10.50 -3.16 2.77
C ASN A 45 9.90 -2.25 1.69
N VAL A 46 10.71 -1.47 0.96
CA VAL A 46 10.24 -0.62 -0.15
C VAL A 46 9.52 -1.44 -1.21
N LYS A 47 10.10 -2.59 -1.58
CA LYS A 47 9.49 -3.52 -2.56
C LYS A 47 8.16 -4.08 -2.05
N ASN A 48 8.08 -4.38 -0.75
CA ASN A 48 6.85 -4.87 -0.13
C ASN A 48 5.78 -3.79 -0.09
N ILE A 49 6.13 -2.55 0.27
CA ILE A 49 5.21 -1.41 0.27
C ILE A 49 4.64 -1.19 -1.13
N LYS A 50 5.49 -1.12 -2.16
CA LYS A 50 5.06 -0.97 -3.57
C LYS A 50 4.09 -2.09 -4.00
N LYS A 51 4.38 -3.35 -3.64
CA LYS A 51 3.49 -4.48 -3.94
C LYS A 51 2.15 -4.37 -3.20
N THR A 52 2.16 -3.97 -1.94
CA THR A 52 0.93 -3.78 -1.15
C THR A 52 0.07 -2.66 -1.73
N VAL A 53 0.68 -1.53 -2.11
CA VAL A 53 0.00 -0.43 -2.81
C VAL A 53 -0.69 -0.91 -4.09
N ALA A 54 0.01 -1.66 -4.94
CA ALA A 54 -0.57 -2.21 -6.18
C ALA A 54 -1.77 -3.14 -5.89
N ARG A 55 -1.65 -4.02 -4.88
CA ARG A 55 -2.74 -4.92 -4.47
C ARG A 55 -3.96 -4.17 -3.96
N ILE A 56 -3.77 -3.10 -3.19
CA ILE A 56 -4.87 -2.26 -2.71
C ILE A 56 -5.61 -1.64 -3.89
N TYR A 57 -4.90 -1.06 -4.86
CA TYR A 57 -5.50 -0.52 -6.07
C TYR A 57 -6.31 -1.56 -6.85
N THR A 58 -5.78 -2.78 -7.02
CA THR A 58 -6.51 -3.88 -7.65
C THR A 58 -7.80 -4.21 -6.90
N ILE A 59 -7.75 -4.36 -5.57
CA ILE A 59 -8.94 -4.69 -4.76
C ILE A 59 -9.99 -3.59 -4.83
N ILE A 60 -9.59 -2.32 -4.78
CA ILE A 60 -10.51 -1.19 -4.92
C ILE A 60 -11.21 -1.27 -6.28
N LYS A 61 -10.45 -1.50 -7.37
CA LYS A 61 -11.01 -1.61 -8.71
C LYS A 61 -11.96 -2.80 -8.87
N GLU A 62 -11.60 -3.96 -8.29
CA GLU A 62 -12.48 -5.15 -8.25
C GLU A 62 -13.79 -4.84 -7.51
N LYS A 63 -13.74 -4.08 -6.40
CA LYS A 63 -14.92 -3.68 -5.64
C LYS A 63 -15.79 -2.68 -6.39
N GLU A 64 -15.19 -1.71 -7.07
CA GLU A 64 -15.91 -0.75 -7.92
C GLU A 64 -16.62 -1.45 -9.08
N GLY A 65 -15.93 -2.35 -9.81
CA GLY A 65 -16.52 -3.08 -10.94
C GLY A 65 -17.63 -4.05 -10.54
N LYS A 66 -17.63 -4.57 -9.29
CA LYS A 66 -18.76 -5.31 -8.75
C LYS A 66 -19.97 -4.42 -8.45
N LYS A 67 -19.73 -3.18 -8.02
CA LYS A 67 -20.80 -2.24 -7.64
C LYS A 67 -21.57 -1.70 -8.84
N SER A 68 -20.96 -1.67 -10.03
CA SER A 68 -21.60 -1.22 -11.28
C SER A 68 -22.44 -2.31 -11.97
N ASN A 69 -22.34 -3.57 -11.56
CA ASN A 69 -23.07 -4.70 -12.13
C ASN A 69 -24.21 -5.19 -11.21
N LEU A 70 -24.61 -4.37 -10.25
CA LEU A 70 -25.75 -4.54 -9.33
C LEU A 70 -26.67 -3.32 -9.47
#